data_AF-A0A292Z5F1-F1
#
_entry.id   AF-A0A292Z5F1-F1
#
_cell.length_a   1.000
_cell.length_b   1.000
_cell.length_c   1.000
_cell.angle_alpha   90.00
_cell.angle_beta   90.00
_cell.angle_gamma   90.00
#
_symmetry.space_group_name_H-M   'P 1'
#
loop_
_entity.id
_entity.type
_entity.pdbx_description
1 polymer ?
#
loop_
_entity_poly.entity_id
_entity_poly.type
_entity_poly.pdbx_seq_one_letter_code
_entity_poly.pdbx_strand_id
1 'polypeptide(L)'
;MAEPSLRDIADKVDDLARLLARQAGVAAARPTGAPAGPDVALLVDLHALRSDALTCAATAATAPDAEAFEALAGGLERVLAGRGGIVVAPVPGDVFDATTMDAAEVVAGSDATLDRTVAATLTDGLRVGARCVRPARVRVRVHRGPTDAP
;
A
#
# COMPACT_ATOMS: atom_id res chain seq x y z
N MET A 1 -3.16 -59.53 -20.02
CA MET A 1 -3.59 -58.17 -19.64
C MET A 1 -4.68 -57.81 -20.65
N ALA A 2 -5.95 -57.75 -20.23
CA ALA A 2 -7.05 -57.55 -21.18
C ALA A 2 -7.00 -56.12 -21.72
N GLU A 3 -7.07 -55.98 -23.06
CA GLU A 3 -7.16 -54.68 -23.71
C GLU A 3 -8.49 -54.01 -23.31
N PRO A 4 -8.47 -52.73 -22.89
CA PRO A 4 -9.69 -52.01 -22.56
C PRO A 4 -10.55 -51.89 -23.81
N SER A 5 -11.83 -52.23 -23.69
CA SER A 5 -12.77 -52.14 -24.79
C SER A 5 -13.13 -50.68 -25.08
N LEU A 6 -13.62 -50.40 -26.29
CA LEU A 6 -14.11 -49.07 -26.66
C LEU A 6 -15.26 -48.58 -25.76
N ARG A 7 -16.01 -49.49 -25.15
CA ARG A 7 -17.07 -49.17 -24.18
C ARG A 7 -16.49 -48.68 -22.85
N ASP A 8 -15.43 -49.33 -22.37
CA ASP A 8 -14.74 -48.91 -21.14
C ASP A 8 -14.12 -47.51 -21.28
N ILE A 9 -13.71 -47.15 -22.51
CA ILE A 9 -13.21 -45.81 -22.83
C ILE A 9 -14.35 -44.79 -22.83
N ALA A 10 -15.49 -45.12 -23.45
CA ALA A 10 -16.66 -44.24 -23.49
C ALA A 10 -17.21 -43.94 -22.08
N ASP A 11 -17.33 -44.96 -21.24
CA ASP A 11 -17.82 -44.81 -19.87
C ASP A 11 -16.91 -43.89 -19.04
N LYS A 12 -15.58 -44.02 -19.20
CA LYS A 12 -14.60 -43.15 -18.54
C LYS A 12 -14.67 -41.70 -19.02
N VAL A 13 -14.96 -41.48 -20.29
CA VAL A 13 -15.14 -40.11 -20.85
C VAL A 13 -16.39 -39.47 -20.26
N ASP A 14 -17.50 -40.21 -20.14
CA ASP A 14 -18.74 -39.71 -19.54
C ASP A 14 -18.59 -39.43 -18.04
N ASP A 15 -17.81 -40.24 -17.32
CA ASP A 15 -17.49 -40.02 -15.92
C ASP A 15 -16.60 -38.79 -15.72
N LEU A 16 -15.61 -38.59 -16.61
CA LEU A 16 -14.78 -37.41 -16.62
C LEU A 16 -15.60 -36.15 -16.92
N ALA A 17 -16.52 -36.20 -17.89
CA ALA A 17 -17.42 -35.10 -18.21
C ALA A 17 -18.32 -34.75 -17.03
N ARG A 18 -18.88 -35.75 -16.34
CA ARG A 18 -19.69 -35.55 -15.12
C ARG A 18 -18.86 -34.98 -13.96
N LEU A 19 -17.61 -35.40 -13.81
CA LEU A 19 -16.71 -34.88 -12.79
C LEU A 19 -16.31 -33.42 -13.07
N LEU A 20 -16.02 -33.09 -14.33
CA LEU A 20 -15.74 -31.73 -14.77
C LEU A 20 -16.96 -30.80 -14.59
N ALA A 21 -18.16 -31.28 -14.91
CA ALA A 21 -19.39 -30.51 -14.69
C ALA A 21 -19.63 -30.22 -13.19
N ARG A 22 -19.38 -31.20 -12.32
CA ARG A 22 -19.43 -31.00 -10.85
C ARG A 22 -18.36 -30.03 -10.38
N GLN A 23 -17.12 -30.13 -10.88
CA GLN A 23 -16.04 -29.21 -10.55
C GLN A 23 -16.34 -27.78 -11.00
N ALA A 24 -16.94 -27.60 -12.18
CA ALA A 24 -17.38 -26.30 -12.68
C ALA A 24 -18.48 -25.69 -11.78
N GLY A 25 -19.43 -26.51 -11.30
CA GLY A 25 -20.45 -26.08 -10.34
C GLY A 25 -19.88 -25.66 -8.98
N VAL A 26 -18.86 -26.36 -8.48
CA VAL A 26 -18.16 -25.99 -7.22
C VAL A 26 -17.33 -24.70 -7.41
N ALA A 27 -16.72 -24.51 -8.59
CA ALA A 27 -16.02 -23.25 -8.92
C ALA A 27 -16.98 -22.06 -9.02
N ALA A 28 -18.21 -22.28 -9.53
CA ALA A 28 -19.27 -21.28 -9.62
C ALA A 28 -19.97 -20.99 -8.27
N ALA A 29 -19.89 -21.91 -7.30
CA ALA A 29 -20.40 -21.73 -5.94
C ALA A 29 -19.47 -20.91 -5.03
N ARG A 30 -18.27 -20.54 -5.51
CA ARG A 30 -17.47 -19.49 -4.87
C ARG A 30 -18.29 -18.20 -5.01
N PRO A 31 -18.66 -17.51 -3.92
CA PRO A 31 -19.47 -16.31 -4.03
C PRO A 31 -18.73 -15.36 -4.96
N THR A 32 -19.34 -15.02 -6.09
CA THR A 32 -18.96 -13.85 -6.88
C THR A 32 -19.40 -12.64 -6.08
N GLY A 33 -18.72 -12.43 -4.95
CA GLY A 33 -18.85 -11.22 -4.16
C GLY A 33 -18.62 -10.04 -5.09
N ALA A 34 -19.39 -8.97 -4.86
CA ALA A 34 -19.11 -7.64 -5.40
C ALA A 34 -17.59 -7.41 -5.44
N PRO A 35 -17.03 -6.75 -6.48
CA PRO A 35 -15.59 -6.61 -6.66
C PRO A 35 -15.00 -6.29 -5.30
N ALA A 36 -14.22 -7.25 -4.76
CA ALA A 36 -13.70 -7.13 -3.42
C ALA A 36 -13.04 -5.77 -3.37
N GLY A 37 -13.55 -4.88 -2.50
CA GLY A 37 -12.95 -3.58 -2.31
C GLY A 37 -11.45 -3.75 -2.12
N PRO A 38 -10.64 -2.72 -2.43
CA PRO A 38 -9.19 -2.81 -2.39
C PRO A 38 -8.75 -3.55 -1.12
N ASP A 39 -7.94 -4.59 -1.28
CA ASP A 39 -7.47 -5.41 -0.18
C ASP A 39 -6.59 -4.55 0.74
N VAL A 40 -7.25 -3.92 1.72
CA VAL A 40 -6.63 -2.91 2.59
C VAL A 40 -5.49 -3.53 3.40
N ALA A 41 -5.63 -4.78 3.83
CA ALA A 41 -4.59 -5.48 4.58
C ALA A 41 -3.34 -5.64 3.70
N LEU A 42 -3.51 -6.15 2.48
CA LEU A 42 -2.40 -6.28 1.53
C LEU A 42 -1.76 -4.91 1.20
N LEU A 43 -2.57 -3.86 1.03
CA LEU A 43 -2.05 -2.51 0.76
C LEU A 43 -1.24 -1.95 1.93
N VAL A 44 -1.63 -2.22 3.17
CA VAL A 44 -0.86 -1.85 4.36
C VAL A 44 0.48 -2.58 4.40
N ASP A 45 0.49 -3.90 4.15
CA ASP A 45 1.71 -4.69 4.16
C ASP A 45 2.68 -4.27 3.05
N LEU A 46 2.16 -4.00 1.85
CA LEU A 46 2.96 -3.48 0.74
C LEU A 46 3.54 -2.08 1.04
N HIS A 47 2.78 -1.22 1.73
CA HIS A 47 3.26 0.08 2.16
C HIS A 47 4.36 -0.02 3.23
N ALA A 48 4.23 -0.97 4.16
CA ALA A 48 5.28 -1.26 5.13
C ALA A 48 6.56 -1.72 4.41
N LEU A 49 6.46 -2.68 3.48
CA LEU A 49 7.61 -3.17 2.73
C LEU A 49 8.28 -2.07 1.88
N ARG A 50 7.49 -1.15 1.30
CA ARG A 50 8.03 0.03 0.61
C ARG A 50 8.83 0.91 1.57
N SER A 51 8.28 1.16 2.76
CA SER A 51 8.94 1.99 3.79
C SER A 51 10.24 1.36 4.28
N ASP A 52 10.26 0.04 4.43
CA ASP A 52 11.45 -0.72 4.80
C ASP A 52 12.51 -0.64 3.69
N ALA A 53 12.10 -0.78 2.42
CA ALA A 53 13.01 -0.62 1.28
C ALA A 53 13.64 0.79 1.25
N LEU A 54 12.87 1.85 1.48
CA LEU A 54 13.40 3.22 1.58
C LEU A 54 14.35 3.39 2.78
N THR A 55 14.06 2.74 3.90
CA THR A 55 14.95 2.75 5.06
C THR A 55 16.27 2.05 4.73
N CYS A 56 16.22 0.89 4.09
CA CYS A 56 17.39 0.17 3.62
C CYS A 56 18.22 1.01 2.64
N ALA A 57 17.58 1.71 1.70
CA ALA A 57 18.26 2.61 0.77
C ALA A 57 19.00 3.74 1.51
N ALA A 58 18.34 4.39 2.48
CA ALA A 58 18.91 5.48 3.26
C ALA A 58 20.11 5.04 4.14
N THR A 59 20.17 3.77 4.53
CA THR A 59 21.24 3.22 5.38
C THR A 59 22.22 2.31 4.64
N ALA A 60 22.10 2.18 3.32
CA ALA A 60 22.92 1.27 2.53
C ALA A 60 24.41 1.64 2.62
N ALA A 61 25.26 0.62 2.71
CA ALA A 61 26.71 0.82 2.79
C ALA A 61 27.33 1.24 1.45
N THR A 62 26.66 0.95 0.34
CA THR A 62 27.14 1.24 -1.02
C THR A 62 26.04 1.90 -1.86
N ALA A 63 26.46 2.73 -2.82
CA ALA A 63 25.52 3.39 -3.74
C ALA A 63 24.71 2.38 -4.61
N PRO A 64 25.32 1.31 -5.17
CA PRO A 64 24.55 0.31 -5.91
C PRO A 64 23.46 -0.38 -5.07
N ASP A 65 23.73 -0.65 -3.79
CA ASP A 65 22.72 -1.23 -2.90
C ASP A 65 21.59 -0.23 -2.63
N ALA A 66 21.93 1.05 -2.41
CA ALA A 66 20.94 2.11 -2.25
C ALA A 66 20.01 2.20 -3.47
N GLU A 67 20.58 2.26 -4.66
CA GLU A 67 19.85 2.31 -5.93
C GLU A 67 18.94 1.09 -6.13
N ALA A 68 19.40 -0.11 -5.74
CA ALA A 68 18.60 -1.33 -5.82
C ALA A 68 17.37 -1.29 -4.90
N PHE A 69 17.54 -0.80 -3.66
CA PHE A 69 16.43 -0.64 -2.73
C PHE A 69 15.46 0.47 -3.14
N GLU A 70 15.95 1.58 -3.70
CA GLU A 70 15.11 2.63 -4.29
C GLU A 70 14.28 2.08 -5.47
N ALA A 71 14.90 1.28 -6.34
CA ALA A 71 14.20 0.63 -7.45
C ALA A 71 13.10 -0.33 -6.94
N LEU A 72 13.37 -1.08 -5.86
CA LEU A 72 12.38 -1.93 -5.20
C LEU A 72 11.23 -1.11 -4.62
N ALA A 73 11.52 -0.03 -3.89
CA ALA A 73 10.50 0.87 -3.34
C ALA A 73 9.61 1.47 -4.46
N GLY A 74 10.22 1.92 -5.56
CA GLY A 74 9.49 2.40 -6.73
C GLY A 74 8.63 1.31 -7.40
N GLY A 75 9.10 0.06 -7.42
CA GLY A 75 8.31 -1.09 -7.85
C GLY A 75 7.08 -1.33 -6.98
N LEU A 76 7.26 -1.32 -5.66
CA LEU A 76 6.18 -1.49 -4.69
C LEU A 76 5.15 -0.35 -4.76
N GLU A 77 5.60 0.89 -4.98
CA GLU A 77 4.71 2.03 -5.16
C GLU A 77 3.82 1.88 -6.41
N ARG A 78 4.36 1.38 -7.53
CA ARG A 78 3.55 1.03 -8.71
C ARG A 78 2.52 -0.07 -8.42
N VAL A 79 2.90 -1.08 -7.62
CA VAL A 79 2.00 -2.18 -7.21
C VAL A 79 0.86 -1.66 -6.32
N LEU A 80 1.17 -0.76 -5.38
CA LEU A 80 0.20 -0.07 -4.53
C LEU A 80 -0.78 0.74 -5.37
N ALA A 81 -0.27 1.59 -6.27
CA ALA A 81 -1.08 2.43 -7.15
C ALA A 81 -2.02 1.59 -8.03
N GLY A 82 -1.51 0.51 -8.63
CA GLY A 82 -2.31 -0.42 -9.45
C GLY A 82 -3.42 -1.14 -8.68
N ARG A 83 -3.37 -1.14 -7.35
CA ARG A 83 -4.38 -1.72 -6.44
C ARG A 83 -5.24 -0.67 -5.72
N GLY A 84 -5.10 0.61 -6.09
CA GLY A 84 -5.88 1.71 -5.51
C GLY A 84 -5.32 2.30 -4.23
N GLY A 85 -4.09 1.93 -3.85
CA GLY A 85 -3.34 2.60 -2.79
C GLY A 85 -2.67 3.88 -3.29
N ILE A 86 -2.70 4.93 -2.49
CA ILE A 86 -2.05 6.21 -2.78
C ILE A 86 -1.14 6.53 -1.61
N VAL A 87 0.16 6.62 -1.88
CA VAL A 87 1.14 7.06 -0.89
C VAL A 87 0.92 8.54 -0.61
N VAL A 88 0.89 8.90 0.66
CA VAL A 88 0.87 10.28 1.12
C VAL A 88 2.28 10.61 1.59
N ALA A 89 3.05 11.30 0.76
CA ALA A 89 4.44 11.70 1.05
C ALA A 89 4.56 13.23 0.99
N PRO A 90 4.15 13.95 2.05
CA PRO A 90 4.25 15.41 2.08
C PRO A 90 5.72 15.82 2.01
N VAL A 91 5.99 17.01 1.47
CA VAL A 91 7.32 17.59 1.44
C VAL A 91 7.40 18.82 2.35
N PRO A 92 8.59 19.22 2.81
CA PRO A 92 8.75 20.44 3.58
C PRO A 92 8.14 21.66 2.88
N GLY A 93 7.29 22.40 3.58
CA GLY A 93 6.57 23.56 3.07
C GLY A 93 5.12 23.27 2.67
N ASP A 94 4.72 22.01 2.50
CA ASP A 94 3.32 21.65 2.28
C ASP A 94 2.45 22.10 3.45
N VAL A 95 1.22 22.52 3.16
CA VAL A 95 0.23 22.85 4.19
C VAL A 95 -0.13 21.59 4.96
N PHE A 96 -0.13 21.67 6.29
CA PHE A 96 -0.56 20.54 7.12
C PHE A 96 -2.05 20.25 6.94
N ASP A 97 -2.37 19.00 6.62
CA ASP A 97 -3.73 18.50 6.45
C ASP A 97 -4.01 17.35 7.43
N ALA A 98 -4.80 17.63 8.47
CA ALA A 98 -5.15 16.64 9.49
C ALA A 98 -5.98 15.45 8.98
N THR A 99 -6.49 15.49 7.75
CA THR A 99 -7.23 14.36 7.16
C THR A 99 -6.30 13.27 6.61
N THR A 100 -5.05 13.62 6.30
CA THR A 100 -4.06 12.71 5.70
C THR A 100 -2.73 12.70 6.45
N MET A 101 -2.52 13.60 7.40
CA MET A 101 -1.29 13.77 8.16
C MET A 101 -1.54 13.75 9.68
N ASP A 102 -0.56 13.23 10.42
CA ASP A 102 -0.47 13.25 11.87
C ASP A 102 0.72 14.14 12.26
N ALA A 103 0.46 15.19 13.06
CA ALA A 103 1.46 16.13 13.55
C ALA A 103 2.25 15.50 14.72
N ALA A 104 3.01 14.46 14.40
CA ALA A 104 3.80 13.67 15.34
C ALA A 104 4.80 14.50 16.14
N GLU A 105 5.32 15.59 15.56
CA GLU A 105 6.20 16.53 16.22
C GLU A 105 5.84 17.97 15.84
N VAL A 106 5.99 18.91 16.77
CA VAL A 106 5.79 20.34 16.52
C VAL A 106 7.08 21.08 16.82
N VAL A 107 7.52 21.90 15.87
CA VAL A 107 8.71 22.74 16.02
C VAL A 107 8.36 24.22 15.92
N ALA A 108 8.94 25.02 16.82
CA ALA A 108 8.79 26.46 16.78
C ALA A 108 9.52 27.04 15.56
N GLY A 109 8.83 27.90 14.80
CA GLY A 109 9.38 28.63 13.66
C GLY A 109 9.38 30.13 13.90
N SER A 110 10.42 30.83 13.44
CA SER A 110 10.49 32.30 13.46
C SER A 110 9.81 32.94 12.25
N ASP A 111 9.57 32.17 11.19
CA ASP A 111 8.95 32.63 9.95
C ASP A 111 7.44 32.37 9.97
N ALA A 112 6.66 33.45 10.01
CA ALA A 112 5.20 33.40 10.01
C ALA A 112 4.63 32.84 8.69
N THR A 113 5.37 32.93 7.58
CA THR A 113 4.91 32.40 6.27
C THR A 113 4.94 30.87 6.22
N LEU A 114 5.68 30.23 7.14
CA LEU A 114 5.78 28.79 7.26
C LEU A 114 4.91 28.23 8.40
N ASP A 115 4.06 29.04 9.02
CA ASP A 115 3.16 28.57 10.07
C ASP A 115 2.22 27.47 9.55
N ARG A 116 2.04 26.41 10.35
CA ARG A 116 1.21 25.24 10.04
C ARG A 116 1.60 24.51 8.75
N THR A 117 2.87 24.56 8.39
CA THR A 117 3.43 23.79 7.27
C THR A 117 4.25 22.59 7.75
N VAL A 118 4.40 21.60 6.89
CA VAL A 118 5.26 20.44 7.11
C VAL A 118 6.71 20.90 7.20
N ALA A 119 7.36 20.60 8.31
CA ALA A 119 8.79 20.80 8.53
C ALA A 119 9.62 19.69 7.90
N ALA A 120 9.20 18.46 8.12
CA ALA A 120 9.81 17.25 7.59
C ALA A 120 8.78 16.11 7.68
N THR A 121 8.88 15.16 6.75
CA THR A 121 8.13 13.91 6.82
C THR A 121 8.95 12.88 7.57
N LEU A 122 8.36 12.30 8.62
CA LEU A 122 8.98 11.27 9.44
C LEU A 122 8.63 9.88 8.92
N THR A 123 7.40 9.70 8.42
CA THR A 123 6.96 8.46 7.79
C THR A 123 5.84 8.76 6.80
N ASP A 124 5.93 8.21 5.60
CA ASP A 124 4.88 8.31 4.59
C ASP A 124 3.57 7.63 5.05
N GLY A 125 2.45 8.22 4.63
CA GLY A 125 1.11 7.71 4.85
C GLY A 125 0.58 6.88 3.67
N LEU A 126 -0.60 6.31 3.86
CA LEU A 126 -1.34 5.51 2.89
C LEU A 126 -2.82 5.88 2.90
N ARG A 127 -3.34 6.18 1.72
CA ARG A 127 -4.77 6.39 1.45
C ARG A 127 -5.27 5.33 0.49
N VAL A 128 -6.52 4.90 0.67
CA VAL A 128 -7.22 3.96 -0.22
C VAL A 128 -8.58 4.54 -0.57
N GLY A 129 -8.76 4.94 -1.83
CA GLY A 129 -9.92 5.74 -2.23
C GLY A 129 -10.01 7.04 -1.42
N ALA A 130 -11.17 7.32 -0.82
CA ALA A 130 -11.36 8.50 0.04
C ALA A 130 -10.87 8.30 1.49
N ARG A 131 -10.49 7.08 1.88
CA ARG A 131 -10.15 6.73 3.27
C ARG A 131 -8.66 6.83 3.51
N CYS A 132 -8.25 7.65 4.48
CA CYS A 132 -6.91 7.56 5.05
C CYS A 132 -6.82 6.25 5.86
N VAL A 133 -5.93 5.36 5.44
CA VAL A 133 -5.69 4.08 6.13
C VAL A 133 -4.58 4.25 7.16
N ARG A 134 -3.56 5.05 6.81
CA ARG A 134 -2.46 5.41 7.71
C ARG A 134 -2.06 6.86 7.42
N PRO A 135 -2.15 7.79 8.40
CA PRO A 135 -1.72 9.16 8.17
C PRO A 135 -0.20 9.22 8.01
N ALA A 136 0.27 10.17 7.19
CA ALA A 136 1.69 10.50 7.13
C ALA A 136 2.11 11.15 8.44
N ARG A 137 3.15 10.63 9.10
CA ARG A 137 3.67 11.23 10.32
C ARG A 137 4.63 12.34 9.93
N VAL A 138 4.31 13.56 10.35
CA VAL A 138 5.06 14.75 9.97
C VAL A 138 5.44 15.56 11.20
N ARG A 139 6.56 16.26 11.07
CA ARG A 139 6.91 17.37 11.94
C ARG A 139 6.28 18.62 11.37
N VAL A 140 5.58 19.43 12.16
CA VAL A 140 4.88 20.65 11.73
C VAL A 140 5.53 21.89 12.33
N ARG A 141 5.70 22.94 11.54
CA ARG A 141 6.16 24.25 12.03
C ARG A 141 4.99 25.00 12.63
N VAL A 142 5.20 25.58 13.81
CA VAL A 142 4.27 26.53 14.42
C VAL A 142 5.01 27.82 14.72
N HIS A 143 4.51 28.92 14.17
CA HIS A 143 4.97 30.24 14.51
C HIS A 143 4.38 30.67 15.84
N ARG A 144 5.24 30.92 16.83
CA ARG A 144 4.84 31.63 18.05
C ARG A 144 5.27 33.07 17.91
N GLY A 145 4.29 33.96 17.71
CA GLY A 145 4.54 35.39 17.70
C GLY A 145 5.06 35.88 19.07
N PRO A 146 5.57 37.11 19.17
CA PRO A 146 6.14 37.67 20.40
C PRO A 146 5.13 37.93 21.56
N THR A 147 3.96 37.28 21.58
CA THR A 147 2.85 37.60 22.51
C THR A 147 2.32 36.38 23.27
N ASP A 148 3.15 35.37 23.51
CA ASP A 148 2.85 34.30 24.47
C ASP A 148 4.00 34.17 25.48
N ALA A 149 4.17 35.20 26.30
CA ALA A 149 4.88 35.11 27.57
C ALA A 149 3.84 35.39 28.69
N PRO A 150 3.68 34.50 29.69
CA PRO A 150 2.87 34.79 30.86
C PRO A 150 3.46 35.92 31.72
#